data_AF-A0AAD4X6L2-F1
#
_entry.id   AF-A0AAD4X6L2-F1
#
_cell.length_a   1.000
_cell.length_b   1.000
_cell.length_c   1.000
_cell.angle_alpha   90.00
_cell.angle_beta   90.00
_cell.angle_gamma   90.00
#
_symmetry.space_group_name_H-M   'P 1'
#
loop_
_entity.id
_entity.type
_entity.pdbx_description
1 polymer ?
#
loop_
_entity_poly.entity_id
_entity_poly.type
_entity_poly.pdbx_seq_one_letter_code
_entity_poly.pdbx_strand_id
1 'polypeptide(L)'
;SILFVISKPDVFKSPTLDTYVIFGEEKIEYLSSRLQTQDAKQFKAHDLSQVISKPETSAAAQDDEEVDETGVEPKDIELVMTRYGVSRSKSVKALKACDGDIVSAIMDLTT
;
A
#
# COMPACT_ATOMS: atom_id res chain seq x y z
N SER A 1 4.85 13.60 -1.86
CA SER A 1 5.22 13.86 -3.27
C SER A 1 5.58 12.56 -3.95
N ILE A 2 5.10 12.38 -5.18
CA ILE A 2 5.34 11.21 -6.02
C ILE A 2 6.42 11.56 -7.05
N LEU A 3 7.36 10.64 -7.29
CA LEU A 3 8.44 10.77 -8.25
C LEU A 3 8.34 9.61 -9.24
N PHE A 4 8.36 9.92 -10.53
CA PHE A 4 8.40 8.93 -11.60
C PHE A 4 9.83 8.87 -12.14
N VAL A 5 10.45 7.69 -12.09
CA VAL A 5 11.81 7.42 -12.59
C VAL A 5 11.68 6.46 -13.76
N ILE A 6 12.17 6.84 -14.93
CA ILE A 6 12.18 5.95 -16.11
C ILE A 6 13.59 5.36 -16.27
N SER A 7 13.69 4.04 -16.19
CA SER A 7 14.92 3.29 -16.39
C SER A 7 15.09 2.95 -17.87
N LYS A 8 16.33 3.05 -18.38
CA LYS A 8 16.68 2.88 -19.79
C LYS A 8 15.78 3.73 -20.73
N PRO A 9 15.72 5.06 -20.55
CA PRO A 9 14.80 5.87 -21.33
C PRO A 9 15.26 6.03 -22.78
N ASP A 10 14.34 5.83 -23.71
CA ASP A 10 14.45 6.28 -25.10
C ASP A 10 13.67 7.59 -25.26
N VAL A 11 14.38 8.68 -25.55
CA VAL A 11 13.83 10.04 -25.55
C VAL A 11 13.81 10.62 -26.95
N PHE A 12 12.63 11.04 -27.40
CA PHE A 12 12.42 11.74 -28.66
C PHE A 12 11.97 13.17 -28.39
N LYS A 13 12.64 14.14 -29.02
CA LYS A 13 12.28 15.56 -28.93
C LYS A 13 11.58 16.00 -30.21
N SER A 14 10.51 16.77 -30.08
CA SER A 14 9.92 17.47 -31.22
C SER A 14 10.91 18.52 -31.78
N PRO A 15 11.15 18.56 -33.10
CA PRO A 15 12.10 19.52 -33.68
C PRO A 15 11.68 20.98 -33.53
N THR A 16 10.38 21.22 -33.39
CA THR A 16 9.77 22.56 -33.45
C THR A 16 9.19 23.02 -32.13
N LEU A 17 9.03 22.12 -31.16
CA LEU A 17 8.40 22.41 -29.87
C LEU A 17 9.20 21.80 -28.73
N ASP A 18 9.08 22.38 -27.54
CA ASP A 18 9.62 21.80 -26.31
C ASP A 18 8.70 20.70 -25.75
N THR A 19 8.50 19.68 -26.57
CA THR A 19 7.75 18.47 -26.22
C THR A 19 8.67 17.26 -26.37
N TYR A 20 8.63 16.39 -25.36
CA TYR A 20 9.47 15.19 -25.27
C TYR A 20 8.58 13.96 -25.09
N VAL A 21 8.87 12.91 -25.86
CA VAL A 21 8.26 11.59 -25.71
C VAL A 21 9.33 10.67 -25.14
N ILE A 22 9.05 10.04 -24.01
CA ILE A 22 10.00 9.20 -23.27
C ILE A 22 9.40 7.80 -23.14
N PHE A 23 10.08 6.79 -23.67
CA PHE A 23 9.76 5.38 -23.49
C PHE A 23 10.77 4.74 -22.54
N GLY A 24 10.38 3.77 -21.73
CA GLY A 24 11.29 3.03 -20.85
C GLY A 24 10.54 2.34 -19.72
N GLU A 25 11.28 1.67 -18.84
CA GLU A 25 10.73 0.96 -17.68
C GLU A 25 10.44 1.97 -16.55
N GLU A 26 9.17 2.18 -16.19
CA GLU A 26 8.81 3.13 -15.14
C GLU A 26 8.94 2.55 -13.72
N LYS A 27 9.41 3.40 -12.80
CA LYS A 27 9.48 3.14 -11.38
C LYS A 27 8.91 4.34 -10.63
N ILE A 28 7.93 4.09 -9.77
CA ILE A 28 7.30 5.12 -8.96
C ILE A 28 7.95 5.11 -7.56
N GLU A 29 8.48 6.25 -7.14
CA GLU A 29 9.03 6.44 -5.79
C GLU A 29 8.22 7.50 -5.03
N TYR A 30 7.78 7.18 -3.82
CA TYR A 30 7.09 8.13 -2.94
C TYR A 30 8.07 8.67 -1.89
N LEU A 31 8.38 9.96 -1.98
CA LEU A 31 9.36 10.63 -1.09
C LEU A 31 8.93 10.66 0.39
N SER A 32 7.64 10.48 0.68
CA SER A 32 7.11 10.41 2.06
C SER A 32 7.45 9.10 2.78
N SER A 33 7.85 8.04 2.07
CA SER A 33 8.15 6.74 2.67
C SER A 33 9.53 6.69 3.34
N ARG A 34 10.51 7.49 2.89
CA ARG A 34 11.88 7.50 3.46
C ARG A 34 11.97 8.10 4.86
N LEU A 35 11.02 8.95 5.26
CA LEU A 35 11.06 9.60 6.57
C LEU A 35 10.67 8.62 7.69
N GLN A 36 9.69 7.74 7.44
CA GLN A 36 9.30 6.70 8.40
C GLN A 36 10.37 5.61 8.58
N THR A 37 11.21 5.35 7.57
CA THR A 37 12.28 4.33 7.69
C THR A 37 13.52 4.84 8.42
N GLN A 38 13.77 6.15 8.47
CA GLN A 38 14.97 6.71 9.09
C GLN A 38 14.84 6.87 10.60
N ASP A 39 13.65 7.24 11.10
CA ASP A 39 13.36 7.28 12.55
C ASP A 39 13.37 5.89 13.20
N ALA A 40 12.94 4.85 12.46
CA ALA A 40 12.94 3.47 12.95
C ALA A 40 14.36 2.90 13.22
N LYS A 41 15.42 3.53 12.68
CA LYS A 41 16.81 3.08 12.91
C LYS A 41 17.44 3.75 14.13
N GLN A 42 17.04 4.98 14.48
CA GLN A 42 17.59 5.67 15.65
C GLN A 42 17.02 5.10 16.96
N PHE A 43 15.81 4.54 16.94
CA PHE A 43 15.22 3.83 18.08
C PHE A 43 15.88 2.47 18.39
N LYS A 44 16.65 1.87 17.46
CA LYS A 44 17.29 0.55 17.66
C LYS A 44 18.64 0.59 18.37
N ALA A 45 19.23 1.76 18.61
CA ALA A 45 20.54 1.88 19.25
C ALA A 45 20.47 2.06 20.78
N HIS A 46 19.29 2.29 21.36
CA HIS A 46 19.15 2.56 22.80
C HIS A 46 18.74 1.32 23.64
N ASP A 47 18.28 0.23 23.03
CA ASP A 47 17.61 -0.84 23.77
C ASP A 47 18.41 -2.16 23.81
N LEU A 48 19.61 -2.11 24.42
CA LEU A 48 20.42 -3.32 24.68
C LEU A 48 20.85 -3.45 26.15
N SER A 49 20.30 -2.65 27.07
CA SER A 49 20.76 -2.60 28.45
C SER A 49 19.75 -2.95 29.55
N GLN A 50 18.50 -3.35 29.28
CA GLN A 50 17.63 -3.81 30.37
C GLN A 50 16.85 -5.10 30.05
N VAL A 51 17.48 -6.16 30.54
CA VAL A 51 17.02 -7.52 30.74
C VAL A 51 15.94 -7.55 31.85
N ILE A 52 14.92 -8.40 31.65
CA ILE A 52 13.88 -8.87 32.60
C ILE A 52 12.64 -7.97 32.78
N SER A 53 11.58 -8.25 32.00
CA SER A 53 10.26 -8.73 32.51
C SER A 53 9.29 -8.92 31.34
N LYS A 54 8.70 -10.10 31.24
CA LYS A 54 7.58 -10.46 30.32
C LYS A 54 6.27 -10.23 31.10
N PRO A 55 5.08 -9.98 30.50
CA PRO A 55 4.68 -10.03 29.09
C PRO A 55 4.10 -8.70 28.56
N GLU A 56 3.72 -8.70 27.27
CA GLU A 56 2.66 -7.92 26.62
C GLU A 56 3.07 -7.24 25.30
N THR A 57 2.38 -7.72 24.28
CA THR A 57 2.26 -7.36 22.86
C THR A 57 1.90 -5.90 22.59
N SER A 58 2.48 -5.33 21.52
CA SER A 58 1.88 -4.44 20.50
C SER A 58 2.89 -3.39 20.00
N ALA A 59 2.94 -2.96 18.74
CA ALA A 59 2.27 -3.37 17.51
C ALA A 59 2.97 -2.65 16.35
N ALA A 60 3.55 -3.40 15.42
CA ALA A 60 3.82 -2.97 14.05
C ALA A 60 3.78 -4.17 13.09
N ALA A 61 2.97 -5.17 13.43
CA ALA A 61 2.31 -5.98 12.43
C ALA A 61 1.04 -5.21 12.10
N GLN A 62 0.98 -4.55 10.96
CA GLN A 62 -0.32 -4.20 10.40
C GLN A 62 -0.93 -5.52 9.92
N ASP A 63 -1.62 -6.17 10.84
CA ASP A 63 -2.90 -6.82 10.61
C ASP A 63 -2.92 -7.79 9.42
N ASP A 64 -2.01 -8.77 9.48
CA ASP A 64 -2.28 -10.13 8.99
C ASP A 64 -3.20 -10.81 10.02
N GLU A 65 -4.35 -10.17 10.33
CA GLU A 65 -5.46 -10.95 10.86
C GLU A 65 -5.74 -11.98 9.77
N GLU A 66 -5.75 -13.25 10.17
CA GLU A 66 -6.25 -14.38 9.40
C GLU A 66 -7.76 -14.13 9.19
N VAL A 67 -8.10 -13.10 8.41
CA VAL A 67 -9.45 -12.76 8.06
C VAL A 67 -9.87 -13.89 7.16
N ASP A 68 -10.82 -14.70 7.63
CA ASP A 68 -11.38 -15.81 6.87
C ASP A 68 -11.86 -15.30 5.50
N GLU A 69 -11.06 -15.49 4.44
CA GLU A 69 -11.38 -15.06 3.07
C GLU A 69 -12.17 -16.14 2.33
N THR A 70 -12.63 -17.17 3.05
CA THR A 70 -13.41 -18.25 2.48
C THR A 70 -14.67 -17.69 1.82
N GLY A 71 -14.70 -17.74 0.49
CA GLY A 71 -15.79 -17.21 -0.33
C GLY A 71 -15.61 -15.78 -0.86
N VAL A 72 -14.46 -15.13 -0.64
CA VAL A 72 -14.14 -13.80 -1.17
C VAL A 72 -12.87 -13.84 -2.02
N GLU A 73 -12.91 -13.23 -3.20
CA GLU A 73 -11.72 -13.22 -4.07
C GLU A 73 -10.67 -12.23 -3.53
N PRO A 74 -9.39 -12.66 -3.34
CA PRO A 74 -8.34 -11.78 -2.82
C PRO A 74 -8.06 -10.58 -3.71
N LYS A 75 -8.31 -10.69 -5.02
CA LYS A 75 -8.22 -9.57 -5.96
C LYS A 75 -9.27 -8.49 -5.67
N ASP A 76 -10.46 -8.87 -5.26
CA ASP A 76 -11.52 -7.92 -4.95
C ASP A 76 -11.22 -7.18 -3.64
N ILE A 77 -10.67 -7.88 -2.66
CA ILE A 77 -10.21 -7.29 -1.39
C ILE A 77 -9.16 -6.22 -1.67
N GLU A 78 -8.14 -6.55 -2.46
CA GLU A 78 -7.07 -5.62 -2.83
C GLU A 78 -7.59 -4.43 -3.65
N LEU A 79 -8.51 -4.69 -4.58
CA LEU A 79 -9.10 -3.65 -5.41
C LEU A 79 -9.92 -2.66 -4.57
N VAL A 80 -10.71 -3.15 -3.61
CA VAL A 80 -11.47 -2.30 -2.68
C VAL A 80 -10.54 -1.53 -1.73
N MET A 81 -9.51 -2.17 -1.18
CA MET A 81 -8.51 -1.50 -0.33
C MET A 81 -7.78 -0.38 -1.09
N THR A 82 -7.41 -0.61 -2.35
CA THR A 82 -6.67 0.35 -3.17
C THR A 82 -7.54 1.52 -3.63
N ARG A 83 -8.79 1.24 -4.01
CA ARG A 83 -9.71 2.27 -4.53
C ARG A 83 -10.28 3.17 -3.45
N TYR A 84 -10.51 2.62 -2.25
CA TYR A 84 -11.22 3.30 -1.15
C TYR A 84 -10.34 3.56 0.07
N GLY A 85 -9.11 3.03 0.11
CA GLY A 85 -8.18 3.23 1.24
C GLY A 85 -8.65 2.61 2.56
N VAL A 86 -9.55 1.61 2.51
CA VAL A 86 -10.09 0.93 3.69
C VAL A 86 -9.21 -0.26 4.10
N SER A 87 -9.30 -0.68 5.37
CA SER A 87 -8.55 -1.83 5.90
C SER A 87 -9.04 -3.16 5.32
N ARG A 88 -8.18 -4.19 5.33
CA ARG A 88 -8.49 -5.52 4.79
C ARG A 88 -9.78 -6.09 5.38
N SER A 89 -9.93 -6.08 6.70
CA SER A 89 -11.12 -6.56 7.39
C SER A 89 -12.40 -5.82 6.98
N LYS A 90 -12.30 -4.52 6.65
CA LYS A 90 -13.44 -3.73 6.16
C LYS A 90 -13.79 -4.09 4.71
N SER A 91 -12.79 -4.32 3.87
CA SER A 91 -13.00 -4.84 2.50
C SER A 91 -13.61 -6.23 2.50
N VAL A 92 -13.10 -7.16 3.31
CA VAL A 92 -13.66 -8.51 3.40
C VAL A 92 -15.10 -8.48 3.91
N LYS A 93 -15.40 -7.65 4.91
CA LYS A 93 -16.77 -7.51 5.43
C LYS A 93 -17.73 -6.96 4.37
N ALA A 94 -17.31 -5.95 3.60
CA ALA A 94 -18.11 -5.39 2.52
C ALA A 94 -18.36 -6.44 1.41
N LEU A 95 -17.32 -7.18 1.02
CA LEU A 95 -17.44 -8.23 0.02
C LEU A 95 -18.29 -9.42 0.51
N LYS A 96 -18.17 -9.82 1.78
CA LYS A 96 -19.03 -10.86 2.37
C LYS A 96 -20.49 -10.44 2.49
N ALA A 97 -20.76 -9.16 2.78
CA ALA A 97 -22.12 -8.63 2.83
C ALA A 97 -22.80 -8.60 1.45
N CYS A 98 -22.00 -8.64 0.38
CA CYS A 98 -22.45 -8.64 -1.01
C CYS A 98 -22.21 -9.98 -1.72
N ASP A 99 -22.04 -11.08 -0.99
CA ASP A 99 -21.82 -12.43 -1.54
C ASP A 99 -20.64 -12.52 -2.54
N GLY A 100 -19.61 -11.70 -2.34
CA GLY A 100 -18.44 -11.60 -3.22
C GLY A 100 -18.63 -10.69 -4.43
N ASP A 101 -19.76 -10.00 -4.59
CA ASP A 101 -19.96 -9.01 -5.64
C ASP A 101 -19.28 -7.68 -5.30
N ILE A 102 -18.15 -7.43 -5.96
CA ILE A 102 -17.38 -6.20 -5.80
C ILE A 102 -18.16 -4.93 -6.17
N VAL A 103 -19.06 -4.98 -7.16
CA VAL A 103 -19.79 -3.78 -7.60
C VAL A 103 -20.76 -3.34 -6.52
N SER A 104 -21.46 -4.30 -5.93
CA SER A 104 -22.36 -4.08 -4.81
C SER A 104 -21.60 -3.61 -3.56
N ALA A 105 -20.44 -4.20 -3.25
CA ALA A 105 -19.61 -3.77 -2.13
C ALA A 105 -19.07 -2.34 -2.30
N ILE A 106 -18.70 -1.96 -3.53
CA ILE A 106 -18.26 -0.62 -3.89
C ILE A 106 -19.39 0.42 -3.69
N MET A 107 -20.61 0.07 -4.08
CA MET A 107 -21.77 0.96 -3.90
C MET A 107 -22.04 1.22 -2.42
N ASP A 108 -21.91 0.20 -1.56
CA ASP A 108 -22.11 0.32 -0.11
C ASP A 108 -21.01 1.16 0.56
N LEU A 109 -19.76 1.09 0.07
CA LEU A 109 -18.63 1.87 0.59
C LEU A 109 -18.62 3.35 0.17
N THR A 110 -19.37 3.70 -0.88
CA THR A 110 -19.43 5.06 -1.45
C THR A 110 -20.72 5.81 -1.08
N THR A 111 -21.71 5.11 -0.53
CA THR A 111 -23.01 5.65 -0.09
C THR A 111 -22.89 6.29 1.29
#